data_AF-A0A5K1BI78-F1
#
_entry.id   AF-A0A5K1BI78-F1
#
_cell.length_a   1.000
_cell.length_b   1.000
_cell.length_c   1.000
_cell.angle_alpha   90.00
_cell.angle_beta   90.00
_cell.angle_gamma   90.00
#
_symmetry.space_group_name_H-M   'P 1'
#
loop_
_entity.id
_entity.type
_entity.pdbx_description
1 polymer ?
#
loop_
_entity_poly.entity_id
_entity_poly.type
_entity_poly.pdbx_seq_one_letter_code
_entity_poly.pdbx_strand_id
1 'polypeptide(L)' 'HPDVVSVIPNRPYQLHTTHSWEFLGLERDGRVPSASLWKRANFGEDIIIATLDT' A
#
# COMPACT_ATOMS: atom_id res chain seq x y z
N HIS A 1 15.30 -6.18 -36.99
CA HIS A 1 15.10 -7.50 -36.35
C HIS A 1 13.64 -7.88 -36.58
N PRO A 2 13.37 -8.87 -37.45
CA PRO A 2 12.02 -9.16 -37.93
C PRO A 2 11.08 -9.73 -36.85
N ASP A 3 11.62 -10.20 -35.71
CA ASP A 3 10.85 -10.86 -34.64
C ASP A 3 10.45 -9.90 -33.49
N VAL A 4 10.76 -8.61 -33.59
CA VAL A 4 10.43 -7.63 -32.55
C VAL A 4 9.00 -7.16 -32.72
N VAL A 5 8.15 -7.46 -31.75
CA VAL A 5 6.75 -7.01 -31.71
C VAL A 5 6.62 -5.56 -31.27
N SER A 6 7.43 -5.09 -30.30
CA SER A 6 7.42 -3.69 -29.87
C SER A 6 8.66 -3.29 -29.06
N VAL A 7 8.99 -2.01 -29.07
CA VAL A 7 9.99 -1.38 -28.18
C VAL A 7 9.33 -0.20 -27.48
N ILE A 8 9.41 -0.15 -26.15
CA ILE A 8 8.84 0.92 -25.33
C ILE A 8 9.98 1.67 -24.64
N PRO A 9 10.11 2.99 -24.83
CA PRO A 9 11.13 3.79 -24.16
C PRO A 9 10.82 3.91 -22.66
N ASN A 10 11.86 3.79 -21.85
CA ASN A 10 11.78 4.00 -20.40
C ASN A 10 11.37 5.44 -20.08
N ARG A 11 10.56 5.64 -19.03
CA ARG A 11 10.13 6.97 -18.57
C ARG A 11 10.32 7.09 -17.05
N PRO A 12 10.81 8.23 -16.55
CA PRO A 12 10.86 8.49 -15.12
C PRO A 12 9.46 8.58 -14.53
N TYR A 13 9.27 8.06 -13.32
CA TYR A 13 8.03 8.14 -12.55
C TYR A 13 8.27 9.01 -11.30
N GLN A 14 7.31 9.89 -10.98
CA GLN A 14 7.37 10.73 -9.78
C GLN A 14 6.52 10.11 -8.68
N LEU A 15 7.08 9.98 -7.47
CA LEU A 15 6.36 9.47 -6.29
C LEU A 15 5.38 10.54 -5.78
N HIS A 16 4.19 10.10 -5.36
CA HIS A 16 3.13 10.96 -4.81
C HIS A 16 2.72 10.58 -3.38
N THR A 17 3.62 10.00 -2.58
CA THR A 17 3.27 9.51 -1.23
C THR A 17 3.11 10.64 -0.21
N THR A 18 1.98 10.65 0.49
CA THR A 18 1.75 11.46 1.70
C THR A 18 1.69 10.53 2.91
N HIS A 19 2.47 10.82 3.95
CA HIS A 19 2.67 9.93 5.10
C HIS A 19 1.71 10.29 6.24
N SER A 20 0.61 9.55 6.46
CA SER A 20 -0.07 9.60 7.78
C SER A 20 -1.03 8.42 8.01
N TRP A 21 -0.71 7.58 8.99
CA TRP A 21 -1.55 6.48 9.49
C TRP A 21 -2.55 6.95 10.57
N GLU A 22 -2.30 8.09 11.19
CA GLU A 22 -3.08 8.64 12.31
C GLU A 22 -4.52 9.00 11.90
N PHE A 23 -4.71 9.38 10.64
CA PHE A 23 -5.98 9.80 10.08
C PHE A 23 -7.09 8.73 10.17
N LEU A 24 -6.72 7.44 10.15
CA LEU A 24 -7.68 6.33 10.05
C LEU A 24 -8.16 5.81 11.41
N GLY A 25 -7.63 6.32 12.54
CA GLY A 25 -8.08 5.93 13.89
C GLY A 25 -7.91 4.44 14.22
N LEU A 26 -6.99 3.77 13.53
CA LEU A 26 -6.74 2.34 13.66
C LEU A 26 -6.06 1.99 15.00
N GLU A 27 -5.35 2.97 15.55
CA GLU A 27 -4.64 2.93 16.83
C GLU A 27 -4.81 4.28 17.55
N ARG A 28 -4.83 4.25 18.89
CA ARG A 28 -4.77 5.45 19.73
C ARG A 28 -3.87 5.17 20.93
N ASP A 29 -2.87 6.02 21.14
CA ASP A 29 -1.94 5.96 22.28
C ASP A 29 -1.28 4.57 22.48
N GLY A 30 -0.82 3.92 21.40
CA GLY A 30 -0.20 2.59 21.50
C GLY A 30 -1.20 1.43 21.64
N ARG A 31 -2.51 1.68 21.56
CA ARG A 31 -3.55 0.68 21.81
C ARG A 31 -4.53 0.56 20.64
N VAL A 32 -4.97 -0.67 20.37
CA VAL A 32 -5.98 -0.98 19.34
C VAL A 32 -7.36 -1.10 20.01
N PRO A 33 -8.28 -0.13 19.82
CA PRO A 33 -9.64 -0.20 20.37
C PRO A 33 -10.38 -1.46 19.90
N SER A 34 -11.33 -1.96 20.69
CA SER A 34 -12.17 -3.11 20.30
C SER A 34 -12.93 -2.89 18.99
N ALA A 35 -13.38 -1.67 18.74
CA ALA A 35 -14.09 -1.27 17.52
C ALA A 35 -13.17 -0.94 16.32
N SER A 36 -11.84 -1.02 16.49
CA SER A 36 -10.89 -0.71 15.41
C SER A 36 -11.05 -1.66 14.22
N LEU A 37 -10.86 -1.12 13.01
CA LEU A 37 -10.87 -1.92 11.78
C LEU A 37 -9.80 -3.02 11.80
N TRP A 38 -8.69 -2.83 12.50
CA TRP A 38 -7.68 -3.89 12.67
C TRP A 38 -8.26 -5.16 13.28
N LYS A 39 -9.02 -5.03 14.37
CA LYS A 39 -9.66 -6.19 15.00
C LYS A 39 -10.78 -6.76 14.15
N ARG A 40 -11.56 -5.90 13.48
CA ARG A 40 -12.68 -6.34 12.62
C ARG A 40 -12.21 -7.06 11.37
N ALA A 41 -11.03 -6.74 10.86
CA ALA A 41 -10.43 -7.35 9.68
C ALA A 41 -9.43 -8.48 10.00
N ASN A 42 -9.42 -9.01 11.24
CA ASN A 42 -8.43 -10.00 11.70
C ASN A 42 -6.98 -9.60 11.39
N PHE A 43 -6.67 -8.31 11.53
CA PHE A 43 -5.36 -7.74 11.22
C PHE A 43 -4.85 -8.03 9.79
N GLY A 44 -5.76 -8.28 8.84
CA GLY A 44 -5.41 -8.58 7.45
C GLY A 44 -5.05 -10.04 7.21
N GLU A 45 -5.56 -10.98 8.02
CA GLU A 45 -5.47 -12.41 7.75
C GLU A 45 -5.86 -12.74 6.30
N ASP A 46 -5.02 -13.53 5.63
CA ASP A 46 -5.14 -13.93 4.23
C ASP A 46 -5.14 -12.80 3.19
N ILE A 47 -4.71 -11.58 3.56
CA ILE A 47 -4.56 -10.45 2.65
C ILE A 47 -3.10 -10.21 2.26
N ILE A 48 -2.82 -10.08 0.97
CA ILE A 48 -1.52 -9.68 0.44
C ILE A 48 -1.58 -8.23 -0.02
N ILE A 49 -0.72 -7.38 0.57
CA ILE A 49 -0.51 -5.99 0.13
C ILE A 49 0.86 -5.92 -0.55
N ALA A 50 0.88 -5.77 -1.87
CA ALA A 50 2.11 -5.56 -2.62
C ALA A 50 2.39 -4.06 -2.73
N THR A 51 3.55 -3.63 -2.23
CA THR A 51 4.00 -2.23 -2.30
C THR A 51 5.12 -2.10 -3.32
N LEU A 52 4.90 -1.26 -4.34
CA LEU A 52 5.96 -0.77 -5.20
C LEU A 52 6.21 0.69 -4.84
N ASP A 53 7.05 0.88 -3.83
CA ASP A 53 7.57 2.16 -3.39
C ASP A 53 9.11 2.10 -3.49
N THR A 54 9.81 3.21 -3.24
CA THR A 54 11.27 3.30 -3.48
C THR A 54 12.08 2.64 -2.38
#